data_AF-A0A969T5B3-F1
#
_entry.id   AF-A0A969T5B3-F1
#
_cell.length_a   1.000
_cell.length_b   1.000
_cell.length_c   1.000
_cell.angle_alpha   90.00
_cell.angle_beta   90.00
_cell.angle_gamma   90.00
#
_symmetry.space_group_name_H-M   'P 1'
#
loop_
_entity.id
_entity.type
_entity.pdbx_description
1 polymer ?
#
loop_
_entity_poly.entity_id
_entity_poly.type
_entity_poly.pdbx_seq_one_letter_code
_entity_poly.pdbx_strand_id
1 'polypeptide(L)'
;MFCFGKYDKYIKTGDATNQSLSQRIEYYKVSYYLIKRNFLFGVGSGDLLKESLMQLERMDSKLDKEFWYIVHNQFVSEFSTLGLIGFLIFVLAIFSPFVKQSLRRSYLFVVFYLIMILSFLSDNTLETQLGVSFCSFFYCLTLAHSLPVKQ
;
A
#
# COMPACT_ATOMS: atom_id res chain seq x y z
N MET A 1 26.36 8.15 2.36
CA MET A 1 27.44 7.18 2.06
C MET A 1 27.19 5.76 2.63
N PHE A 2 26.38 5.57 3.68
CA PHE A 2 26.12 4.24 4.28
C PHE A 2 25.10 3.33 3.57
N CYS A 3 24.14 3.88 2.81
CA CYS A 3 23.11 3.04 2.15
C CYS A 3 23.62 2.27 0.93
N PHE A 4 24.58 2.82 0.16
CA PHE A 4 25.10 2.17 -1.05
C PHE A 4 25.88 0.90 -0.74
N GLY A 5 26.77 0.92 0.26
CA GLY A 5 27.52 -0.27 0.65
C GLY A 5 26.65 -1.40 1.21
N LYS A 6 25.50 -1.08 1.81
CA LYS A 6 24.50 -2.06 2.25
C LYS A 6 23.79 -2.71 1.06
N TYR A 7 23.43 -1.91 0.05
CA TYR A 7 22.84 -2.39 -1.20
C TYR A 7 23.81 -3.29 -2.01
N ASP A 8 25.08 -2.91 -2.10
CA ASP A 8 26.12 -3.74 -2.71
C ASP A 8 26.31 -5.07 -1.97
N LYS A 9 26.19 -5.05 -0.64
CA LYS A 9 26.20 -6.28 0.17
C LYS A 9 25.00 -7.16 -0.19
N TYR A 10 23.79 -6.60 -0.27
CA TYR A 10 22.60 -7.35 -0.68
C TYR A 10 22.73 -7.96 -2.08
N ILE A 11 23.26 -7.23 -3.08
CA ILE A 11 23.49 -7.78 -4.42
C ILE A 11 24.46 -8.97 -4.39
N LYS A 12 25.47 -8.94 -3.52
CA LYS A 12 26.51 -9.97 -3.44
C LYS A 12 26.11 -11.17 -2.58
N THR A 13 25.37 -10.95 -1.48
CA THR A 13 25.05 -12.01 -0.50
C THR A 13 23.59 -12.45 -0.52
N GLY A 14 22.69 -11.65 -1.08
CA GLY A 14 21.23 -11.87 -1.03
C GLY A 14 20.61 -11.63 0.34
N ASP A 15 21.39 -11.14 1.31
CA ASP A 15 20.93 -10.91 2.68
C ASP A 15 20.35 -9.50 2.82
N ALA A 16 19.03 -9.43 3.03
CA ALA A 16 18.27 -8.20 3.20
C ALA A 16 18.10 -7.79 4.68
N THR A 17 18.63 -8.57 5.63
CA THR A 17 18.40 -8.39 7.06
C THR A 17 18.95 -7.05 7.56
N ASN A 18 18.15 -6.33 8.37
CA ASN A 18 18.48 -5.00 8.92
C ASN A 18 18.77 -3.91 7.86
N GLN A 19 18.17 -4.05 6.66
CA GLN A 19 18.27 -3.07 5.58
C GLN A 19 16.89 -2.77 4.98
N SER A 20 16.30 -1.63 5.33
CA SER A 20 14.94 -1.26 4.94
C SER A 20 14.68 -1.27 3.43
N LEU A 21 15.65 -0.83 2.62
CA LEU A 21 15.52 -0.84 1.16
C LEU A 21 15.56 -2.27 0.60
N SER A 22 16.50 -3.10 1.06
CA SER A 22 16.64 -4.49 0.60
C SER A 22 15.44 -5.35 1.03
N GLN A 23 14.91 -5.12 2.24
CA GLN A 23 13.67 -5.73 2.73
C GLN A 23 12.49 -5.39 1.82
N ARG A 24 12.31 -4.11 1.48
CA ARG A 24 11.25 -3.68 0.56
C ARG A 24 11.37 -4.41 -0.78
N ILE A 25 12.58 -4.51 -1.36
CA ILE A 25 12.79 -5.24 -2.62
C ILE A 25 12.29 -6.69 -2.53
N GLU A 26 12.61 -7.41 -1.45
CA GLU A 26 12.10 -8.77 -1.23
C GLU A 26 10.57 -8.82 -1.17
N TYR A 27 9.93 -7.92 -0.41
CA TYR A 27 8.46 -7.88 -0.34
C TYR A 27 7.80 -7.56 -1.69
N TYR A 28 8.41 -6.68 -2.50
CA TYR A 28 7.95 -6.37 -3.84
C TYR A 28 8.08 -7.57 -4.79
N LYS A 29 9.16 -8.36 -4.69
CA LYS A 29 9.30 -9.61 -5.48
C LYS A 29 8.21 -10.61 -5.13
N VAL A 30 7.95 -10.81 -3.85
CA VAL A 30 6.89 -11.69 -3.36
C VAL A 30 5.52 -11.23 -3.86
N SER A 31 5.21 -9.94 -3.68
CA SER A 31 3.95 -9.35 -4.13
C SER A 31 3.76 -9.48 -5.65
N TYR A 32 4.82 -9.24 -6.43
CA TYR A 32 4.79 -9.43 -7.88
C TYR A 32 4.48 -10.88 -8.27
N TYR A 33 5.05 -11.86 -7.55
CA TYR A 33 4.74 -13.27 -7.77
C TYR A 33 3.28 -13.58 -7.45
N LEU A 34 2.76 -13.09 -6.31
CA LEU A 34 1.37 -13.29 -5.91
C LEU A 34 0.38 -12.68 -6.92
N ILE A 35 0.65 -11.46 -7.38
CA ILE A 35 -0.15 -10.78 -8.41
C ILE A 35 -0.12 -11.58 -9.71
N LYS A 36 1.04 -12.10 -10.13
CA LYS A 36 1.13 -12.90 -11.36
C LYS A 36 0.35 -14.20 -11.26
N ARG A 37 0.35 -14.84 -10.10
CA ARG A 37 -0.38 -16.11 -9.86
C ARG A 37 -1.89 -15.90 -9.74
N ASN A 38 -2.32 -14.82 -9.10
CA ASN A 38 -3.74 -14.55 -8.80
C ASN A 38 -4.19 -13.19 -9.36
N PHE A 39 -3.92 -12.95 -10.63
CA PHE A 39 -4.07 -11.62 -11.24
C PHE A 39 -5.49 -11.06 -11.21
N LEU A 40 -6.51 -11.91 -11.40
CA LEU A 40 -7.91 -11.46 -11.55
C LEU A 40 -8.59 -11.16 -10.21
N PHE A 41 -8.49 -12.09 -9.26
CA PHE A 41 -9.23 -12.06 -7.99
C PHE A 41 -8.35 -11.89 -6.74
N GLY A 42 -7.02 -11.90 -6.90
CA GLY A 42 -6.09 -11.79 -5.78
C GLY A 42 -6.09 -13.03 -4.88
N VAL A 43 -5.33 -12.96 -3.79
CA VAL A 43 -5.24 -14.04 -2.80
C VAL A 43 -6.30 -13.97 -1.70
N GLY A 44 -6.99 -12.83 -1.55
CA GLY A 44 -7.91 -12.55 -0.45
C GLY A 44 -7.21 -11.95 0.77
N SER A 45 -7.92 -11.10 1.51
CA SER A 45 -7.35 -10.30 2.62
C SER A 45 -6.91 -11.16 3.81
N GLY A 46 -7.58 -12.29 4.05
CA GLY A 46 -7.23 -13.22 5.12
C GLY A 46 -5.99 -14.07 4.83
N ASP A 47 -5.66 -14.30 3.56
CA ASP A 47 -4.57 -15.20 3.15
C ASP A 47 -3.31 -14.47 2.69
N LEU A 48 -3.36 -13.14 2.49
CA LEU A 48 -2.23 -12.36 2.00
C LEU A 48 -0.96 -12.54 2.82
N LEU A 49 -1.05 -12.41 4.14
CA LEU A 49 0.11 -12.58 5.03
C LEU A 49 0.68 -13.98 4.85
N LYS A 50 -0.17 -15.00 4.99
CA LYS A 50 0.23 -16.41 4.90
C LYS A 50 0.90 -16.74 3.58
N GLU A 51 0.30 -16.37 2.44
CA GLU A 51 0.86 -16.62 1.12
C GLU A 51 2.17 -15.85 0.90
N SER A 52 2.30 -14.63 1.45
CA SER A 52 3.55 -13.87 1.39
C SER A 52 4.66 -14.56 2.18
N LEU A 53 4.36 -15.07 3.37
CA LEU A 53 5.32 -15.81 4.20
C LEU A 53 5.74 -17.13 3.54
N MET A 54 4.78 -17.89 3.03
CA MET A 54 5.07 -19.13 2.29
C MET A 54 5.92 -18.85 1.06
N GLN A 55 5.73 -17.72 0.40
CA GLN A 55 6.52 -17.35 -0.77
C GLN A 55 7.94 -16.92 -0.40
N LEU A 56 8.14 -16.20 0.71
CA LEU A 56 9.47 -15.90 1.25
C LEU A 56 10.25 -17.18 1.56
N GLU A 57 9.58 -18.17 2.15
CA GLU A 57 10.17 -19.49 2.44
C GLU A 57 10.53 -20.25 1.15
N ARG A 58 9.64 -20.26 0.15
CA ARG A 58 9.91 -20.90 -1.16
C ARG A 58 11.03 -20.26 -1.95
N MET A 59 11.25 -18.96 -1.75
CA MET A 59 12.33 -18.22 -2.41
C MET A 59 13.67 -18.40 -1.68
N ASP A 60 13.72 -19.19 -0.60
CA ASP A 60 14.89 -19.35 0.27
C ASP A 60 15.47 -17.99 0.68
N SER A 61 14.57 -17.05 1.04
CA SER A 61 14.97 -15.69 1.38
C SER A 61 15.83 -15.71 2.64
N LYS A 62 17.00 -15.08 2.56
CA LYS A 62 17.93 -14.92 3.69
C LYS A 62 17.48 -13.87 4.71
N LEU A 63 16.25 -13.39 4.56
CA LEU A 63 15.66 -12.42 5.47
C LEU A 63 15.23 -13.14 6.75
N ASP A 64 15.69 -12.63 7.90
CA ASP A 64 15.29 -13.15 9.20
C ASP A 64 13.76 -13.16 9.36
N LYS A 65 13.23 -14.21 10.01
CA LYS A 65 11.80 -14.41 10.24
C LYS A 65 11.13 -13.27 11.01
N GLU A 66 11.89 -12.49 11.77
CA GLU A 66 11.40 -11.29 12.47
C GLU A 66 11.00 -10.17 11.50
N PHE A 67 11.54 -10.18 10.29
CA PHE A 67 11.23 -9.21 9.23
C PHE A 67 10.30 -9.77 8.15
N TRP A 68 9.56 -10.83 8.46
CA TRP A 68 8.64 -11.43 7.51
C TRP A 68 7.31 -10.66 7.50
N TYR A 69 7.27 -9.61 6.66
CA TYR A 69 6.12 -8.71 6.54
C TYR A 69 5.58 -8.65 5.10
N ILE A 70 4.40 -8.06 4.97
CA ILE A 70 3.78 -7.72 3.69
C ILE A 70 4.45 -6.45 3.13
N VAL A 71 4.30 -6.21 1.82
CA VAL A 71 4.74 -4.98 1.17
C VAL A 71 4.12 -3.74 1.83
N HIS A 72 4.98 -2.77 2.15
CA HIS A 72 4.61 -1.45 2.65
C HIS A 72 4.25 -0.53 1.47
N ASN A 73 3.17 -0.86 0.77
CA ASN A 73 2.57 -0.02 -0.26
C ASN A 73 1.11 -0.45 -0.41
N GLN A 74 0.18 0.43 -0.02
CA GLN A 74 -1.24 0.12 -0.02
C GLN A 74 -1.70 -0.36 -1.39
N PHE A 75 -1.27 0.28 -2.49
CA PHE A 75 -1.72 -0.10 -3.83
C PHE A 75 -1.28 -1.51 -4.22
N VAL A 76 -0.05 -1.90 -3.87
CA VAL A 76 0.48 -3.23 -4.18
C VAL A 76 -0.13 -4.29 -3.26
N SER A 77 -0.36 -3.95 -1.98
CA SER A 77 -1.06 -4.82 -1.03
C SER A 77 -2.48 -5.09 -1.49
N GLU A 78 -3.25 -4.05 -1.83
CA GLU A 78 -4.63 -4.17 -2.31
C GLU A 78 -4.72 -4.94 -3.63
N PHE A 79 -3.77 -4.72 -4.55
CA PHE A 79 -3.76 -5.48 -5.80
C PHE A 79 -3.43 -6.97 -5.57
N SER A 80 -2.46 -7.27 -4.72
CA SER A 80 -2.14 -8.66 -4.36
C SER A 80 -3.34 -9.34 -3.69
N THR A 81 -4.08 -8.59 -2.88
CA THR A 81 -5.23 -9.04 -2.10
C THR A 81 -6.49 -9.26 -2.93
N LEU A 82 -6.89 -8.26 -3.70
CA LEU A 82 -8.20 -8.22 -4.37
C LEU A 82 -8.12 -8.54 -5.88
N GLY A 83 -6.90 -8.59 -6.43
CA GLY A 83 -6.68 -8.76 -7.87
C GLY A 83 -7.10 -7.55 -8.68
N LEU A 84 -7.10 -7.70 -10.01
CA LEU A 84 -7.33 -6.61 -10.95
C LEU A 84 -8.72 -5.99 -10.76
N ILE A 85 -9.75 -6.82 -10.55
CA ILE A 85 -11.13 -6.36 -10.47
C ILE A 85 -11.31 -5.47 -9.22
N GLY A 86 -10.88 -5.95 -8.06
CA GLY A 86 -10.99 -5.18 -6.84
C GLY A 86 -10.04 -3.99 -6.81
N PHE A 87 -8.84 -4.11 -7.40
CA PHE A 87 -7.92 -2.99 -7.54
C PHE A 87 -8.50 -1.85 -8.40
N LEU A 88 -9.17 -2.16 -9.52
CA LEU A 88 -9.84 -1.15 -10.33
C LEU A 88 -10.96 -0.45 -9.55
N ILE A 89 -11.75 -1.20 -8.78
CA ILE A 89 -12.79 -0.63 -7.91
C ILE A 89 -12.15 0.30 -6.86
N PHE A 90 -11.05 -0.12 -6.23
CA PHE A 90 -10.32 0.67 -5.25
C PHE A 90 -9.78 1.96 -5.85
N VAL A 91 -9.12 1.89 -7.01
CA VAL A 91 -8.62 3.06 -7.75
C VAL A 91 -9.78 3.99 -8.09
N LEU A 92 -10.88 3.48 -8.64
CA LEU A 92 -12.06 4.29 -8.93
C LEU A 92 -12.64 4.95 -7.69
N ALA A 93 -12.68 4.25 -6.54
CA ALA A 93 -13.14 4.82 -5.28
C ALA A 93 -12.24 5.99 -4.82
N ILE A 94 -10.92 5.83 -4.89
CA ILE A 94 -9.95 6.86 -4.53
C ILE A 94 -9.98 8.07 -5.49
N PHE A 95 -10.21 7.85 -6.78
CA PHE A 95 -10.27 8.95 -7.75
C PHE A 95 -11.67 9.56 -7.92
N SER A 96 -12.72 8.91 -7.40
CA SER A 96 -14.11 9.40 -7.45
C SER A 96 -14.31 10.83 -6.93
N PRO A 97 -13.68 11.30 -5.83
CA PRO A 97 -13.90 12.67 -5.35
C PRO A 97 -13.32 13.72 -6.30
N PHE A 98 -12.31 13.41 -7.10
CA PHE A 98 -11.73 14.35 -8.07
C PHE A 98 -12.61 14.57 -9.30
N VAL A 99 -13.50 13.62 -9.63
CA VAL A 99 -14.46 13.77 -10.73
C VAL A 99 -15.59 14.72 -10.33
N LYS A 100 -15.93 14.81 -9.05
CA LYS A 100 -17.01 15.68 -8.54
C LYS A 100 -16.52 17.12 -8.40
N GLN A 101 -16.98 17.99 -9.30
CA GLN A 101 -16.56 19.39 -9.37
C GLN A 101 -16.83 20.20 -8.09
N SER A 102 -17.83 19.82 -7.29
CA SER A 102 -18.13 20.46 -5.99
C SER A 102 -16.99 20.27 -4.97
N LEU A 103 -16.33 19.11 -4.99
CA LEU A 103 -15.28 18.77 -4.02
C LEU A 103 -13.95 19.44 -4.36
N ARG A 104 -13.69 19.69 -5.65
CA ARG A 104 -12.49 20.39 -6.13
C ARG A 104 -12.44 21.86 -5.74
N ARG A 105 -13.57 22.47 -5.34
CA ARG A 105 -13.61 23.89 -4.97
C ARG A 105 -12.90 24.17 -3.64
N SER A 106 -12.81 23.19 -2.75
CA SER A 106 -12.14 23.36 -1.47
C SER A 106 -10.68 22.96 -1.56
N TYR A 107 -9.80 23.96 -1.57
CA TYR A 107 -8.34 23.76 -1.53
C TYR A 107 -7.91 22.82 -0.39
N LEU A 108 -8.51 22.97 0.80
CA LEU A 108 -8.23 22.12 1.96
C LEU A 108 -8.52 20.64 1.71
N PHE A 109 -9.64 20.33 1.04
CA PHE A 109 -10.00 18.95 0.71
C PHE A 109 -8.97 18.34 -0.25
N VAL A 110 -8.60 19.06 -1.31
CA VAL A 110 -7.63 18.59 -2.31
C VAL A 110 -6.26 18.36 -1.68
N VAL A 111 -5.75 19.29 -0.87
CA VAL A 111 -4.44 19.16 -0.22
C VAL A 111 -4.42 17.99 0.75
N PHE A 112 -5.44 17.86 1.62
CA PHE A 112 -5.55 16.74 2.56
C PHE A 112 -5.59 15.40 1.81
N TYR A 113 -6.40 15.33 0.75
CA TYR A 113 -6.55 14.11 -0.04
C TYR A 113 -5.26 13.72 -0.77
N LEU A 114 -4.50 14.70 -1.28
CA LEU A 114 -3.18 14.45 -1.88
C LEU A 114 -2.19 13.90 -0.85
N ILE A 115 -2.14 14.48 0.35
CA ILE A 115 -1.28 13.98 1.44
C ILE A 115 -1.66 12.52 1.78
N MET A 116 -2.96 12.22 1.84
CA MET A 116 -3.45 10.87 2.08
C MET A 116 -3.01 9.88 0.99
N ILE A 117 -3.13 10.23 -0.29
CA ILE A 117 -2.67 9.38 -1.41
C ILE A 117 -1.15 9.16 -1.32
N LEU A 118 -0.38 10.21 -1.00
CA LEU A 118 1.07 10.09 -0.83
C LEU A 118 1.43 9.16 0.34
N SER A 119 0.65 9.19 1.43
CA SER A 119 0.80 8.28 2.56
C SER A 119 0.61 6.81 2.13
N PHE A 120 -0.40 6.53 1.30
CA PHE A 120 -0.68 5.17 0.81
C PHE A 120 0.45 4.59 -0.06
N LEU A 121 1.29 5.44 -0.65
CA LEU A 121 2.47 4.99 -1.40
C LEU A 121 3.62 4.52 -0.48
N SER A 122 3.67 5.03 0.75
CA SER A 122 4.70 4.68 1.73
C SER A 122 4.30 3.50 2.62
N ASP A 123 3.03 3.42 3.01
CA ASP A 123 2.56 2.51 4.05
C ASP A 123 1.12 2.05 3.83
N ASN A 124 0.76 0.94 4.49
CA ASN A 124 -0.56 0.34 4.42
C ASN A 124 -1.50 1.00 5.44
N THR A 125 -1.74 2.31 5.28
CA THR A 125 -2.51 3.11 6.25
C THR A 125 -3.93 2.56 6.48
N LEU A 126 -4.60 2.05 5.44
CA LEU A 126 -5.99 1.58 5.53
C LEU A 126 -6.14 0.18 6.15
N GLU A 127 -5.05 -0.56 6.32
CA GLU A 127 -5.08 -1.84 7.04
C GLU A 127 -5.06 -1.63 8.56
N THR A 128 -4.59 -0.46 9.03
CA THR A 128 -4.54 -0.13 10.45
C THR A 128 -5.83 0.54 10.91
N GLN A 129 -6.34 0.15 12.08
CA GLN A 129 -7.53 0.76 12.68
C GLN A 129 -7.37 2.28 12.86
N LEU A 130 -6.21 2.72 13.36
CA LEU A 130 -5.90 4.13 13.54
C LEU A 130 -5.90 4.91 12.23
N GLY A 131 -5.30 4.34 11.18
CA GLY A 131 -5.26 4.97 9.85
C GLY A 131 -6.64 5.11 9.23
N VAL A 132 -7.48 4.07 9.27
CA VAL A 132 -8.86 4.14 8.77
C VAL A 132 -9.69 5.16 9.54
N SER A 133 -9.61 5.19 10.88
CA SER A 133 -10.34 6.17 11.69
C SER A 133 -9.89 7.61 11.39
N PHE A 134 -8.58 7.84 11.25
CA PHE A 134 -8.05 9.15 10.91
C PHE A 134 -8.50 9.59 9.51
N CYS A 135 -8.31 8.75 8.49
CA CYS A 135 -8.69 9.04 7.11
C CYS A 135 -10.18 9.31 6.98
N SER A 136 -11.04 8.47 7.58
CA SER A 136 -12.50 8.62 7.51
C SER A 136 -12.99 9.90 8.22
N PHE A 137 -12.46 10.21 9.41
CA PHE A 137 -12.83 11.42 10.15
C PHE A 137 -12.52 12.69 9.35
N PHE A 138 -11.28 12.85 8.90
CA PHE A 138 -10.87 14.05 8.17
C PHE A 138 -11.47 14.12 6.77
N TYR A 139 -11.70 12.97 6.12
CA TYR A 139 -12.45 12.92 4.86
C TYR A 139 -13.88 13.47 5.04
N CYS A 140 -14.61 13.00 6.06
CA CYS A 140 -15.96 13.49 6.35
C CYS A 140 -15.98 14.97 6.73
N LEU A 141 -15.02 15.42 7.56
CA LEU A 141 -14.92 16.81 7.99
C LEU A 141 -14.66 17.77 6.82
N THR A 142 -13.68 17.45 5.98
CA THR A 142 -13.32 18.27 4.81
C THR A 142 -14.40 18.22 3.74
N LEU A 143 -15.08 17.08 3.58
CA LEU A 143 -16.23 16.93 2.71
C LEU A 143 -17.39 17.81 3.16
N ALA A 144 -17.77 17.78 4.44
CA ALA A 144 -18.85 18.60 4.99
C ALA A 144 -18.58 20.10 4.79
N HIS A 145 -17.34 20.55 4.98
CA HIS A 145 -16.94 21.93 4.70
C HIS A 145 -17.03 22.29 3.21
N SER A 146 -16.79 21.34 2.30
CA SER A 146 -16.76 21.59 0.86
C SER A 146 -18.12 21.67 0.18
N LEU A 147 -19.19 21.19 0.84
CA LEU A 147 -20.53 21.24 0.28
C LEU A 147 -21.09 22.66 0.39
N PRO A 148 -21.66 23.22 -0.68
CA PRO A 148 -22.37 24.49 -0.58
C PRO A 148 -23.56 24.29 0.38
N VAL A 149 -23.58 25.06 1.48
CA VAL A 149 -24.76 25.14 2.34
C VAL A 149 -25.89 25.65 1.45
N LYS A 150 -26.81 24.75 1.09
CA LYS A 150 -28.03 25.13 0.38
C LYS A 150 -28.85 25.95 1.37
N GLN A 151 -28.85 27.27 1.21
CA GLN A 151 -29.77 28.18 1.91
C GLN A 151 -31.20 27.88 1.46
#